data_AF-A0A524GJ71-F1
#
_entry.id   AF-A0A524GJ71-F1
#
_cell.length_a   1.000
_cell.length_b   1.000
_cell.length_c   1.000
_cell.angle_alpha   90.00
_cell.angle_beta   90.00
_cell.angle_gamma   90.00
#
_symmetry.space_group_name_H-M   'P 1'
#
loop_
_entity.id
_entity.type
_entity.pdbx_description
1 polymer ?
#
loop_
_entity_poly.entity_id
_entity_poly.type
_entity_poly.pdbx_seq_one_letter_code
_entity_poly.pdbx_strand_id
1 'polypeptide(L)'
;MAKRNFSGHMTIIHNDKIHDQIRELQDKTSLTLDSRNFFSICLECNQRLQPIFKNSIAGRVPPYVFQTQETFLICPACEKLYWPGTHKDRIFEFLKDRNLFHRP
;
A
#
# COMPACT_ATOMS: atom_id res chain seq x y z
N MET A 1 -20.21 13.90 -22.75
CA MET A 1 -19.08 13.38 -21.94
C MET A 1 -17.79 13.99 -22.47
N ALA A 2 -17.07 14.77 -21.66
CA ALA A 2 -15.84 15.42 -22.09
C ALA A 2 -14.77 14.38 -22.46
N LYS A 3 -14.26 14.44 -23.71
CA LYS A 3 -13.13 13.62 -24.15
C LYS A 3 -11.90 13.99 -23.32
N ARG A 4 -11.57 13.18 -22.32
CA ARG A 4 -10.29 13.28 -21.61
C ARG A 4 -9.20 12.83 -22.59
N ASN A 5 -8.44 13.79 -23.12
CA ASN A 5 -7.22 13.50 -23.89
C ASN A 5 -6.15 13.00 -22.92
N PHE A 6 -6.09 11.68 -22.72
CA PHE A 6 -5.05 11.02 -21.94
C PHE A 6 -4.15 10.24 -22.90
N SER A 7 -2.85 10.56 -22.91
CA SER A 7 -1.85 9.77 -23.62
C SER A 7 -1.49 8.55 -22.76
N GLY A 8 -2.33 7.51 -22.82
CA GLY A 8 -2.07 6.26 -22.11
C GLY A 8 -3.23 5.29 -22.17
N HIS A 9 -3.07 4.14 -21.51
CA HIS A 9 -4.11 3.14 -21.38
C HIS A 9 -5.08 3.54 -20.26
N MET A 10 -6.36 3.63 -20.57
CA MET A 10 -7.42 3.92 -19.60
C MET A 10 -8.22 2.65 -19.32
N THR A 11 -8.17 2.17 -18.09
CA THR A 11 -8.98 1.05 -17.61
C THR A 11 -10.06 1.57 -16.68
N ILE A 12 -11.33 1.28 -16.99
CA ILE A 12 -12.47 1.58 -16.11
C ILE A 12 -12.81 0.33 -15.30
N ILE A 13 -12.85 0.48 -13.98
CA ILE A 13 -13.25 -0.54 -13.00
C ILE A 13 -14.72 -0.31 -12.65
N HIS A 14 -15.55 -1.35 -12.77
CA HIS A 14 -17.00 -1.26 -12.60
C HIS A 14 -17.47 -1.84 -11.27
N ASN A 15 -16.71 -2.76 -10.69
CA ASN A 15 -17.06 -3.35 -9.41
C ASN A 15 -16.92 -2.34 -8.25
N ASP A 16 -17.75 -2.47 -7.22
CA ASP A 16 -17.74 -1.62 -6.03
C ASP A 16 -17.12 -2.30 -4.80
N LYS A 17 -16.84 -3.61 -4.87
CA LYS A 17 -16.17 -4.36 -3.81
C LYS A 17 -14.67 -4.48 -4.09
N ILE A 18 -13.84 -4.16 -3.10
CA ILE A 18 -12.37 -4.13 -3.21
C ILE A 18 -11.80 -5.38 -3.90
N HIS A 19 -12.22 -6.58 -3.46
CA HIS A 19 -11.70 -7.81 -4.03
C HIS A 19 -12.07 -8.02 -5.51
N ASP A 20 -13.26 -7.57 -5.93
CA ASP A 20 -13.70 -7.64 -7.32
C ASP A 20 -13.02 -6.57 -8.16
N GLN A 21 -12.75 -5.40 -7.59
CA GLN A 21 -11.95 -4.35 -8.22
C GLN A 21 -10.53 -4.82 -8.51
N ILE A 22 -9.89 -5.50 -7.55
CA ILE A 22 -8.55 -6.07 -7.73
C ILE A 22 -8.58 -7.15 -8.82
N ARG A 23 -9.57 -8.04 -8.80
CA ARG A 23 -9.74 -9.07 -9.84
C ARG A 23 -9.92 -8.45 -11.23
N GLU A 24 -10.81 -7.47 -11.34
CA GLU A 24 -11.08 -6.78 -12.59
C GLU A 24 -9.83 -6.05 -13.12
N LEU A 25 -9.02 -5.47 -12.23
CA LEU A 25 -7.75 -4.84 -12.61
C LEU A 25 -6.74 -5.86 -13.14
N GLN A 26 -6.60 -7.00 -12.47
CA GLN A 26 -5.73 -8.11 -12.92
C GLN A 26 -6.19 -8.68 -14.26
N ASP A 27 -7.51 -8.77 -14.51
CA ASP A 27 -8.05 -9.30 -15.76
C ASP A 27 -7.91 -8.34 -16.95
N LYS A 28 -8.03 -7.03 -16.68
CA LYS A 28 -7.99 -6.00 -17.73
C LYS A 28 -6.58 -5.49 -18.05
N THR A 29 -5.58 -5.87 -17.26
CA THR A 29 -4.22 -5.36 -17.39
C THR A 29 -3.19 -6.48 -17.24
N SER A 30 -1.93 -6.21 -17.54
CA SER A 30 -0.82 -7.15 -17.25
C SER A 30 -0.25 -6.99 -15.85
N LEU A 31 -0.95 -6.28 -14.94
CA LEU A 31 -0.48 -6.04 -13.59
C LEU A 31 -0.63 -7.29 -12.72
N THR A 32 0.48 -7.69 -12.10
CA THR A 32 0.52 -8.75 -11.10
C THR A 32 0.74 -8.17 -9.71
N LEU A 33 0.20 -8.83 -8.69
CA LEU A 33 0.41 -8.43 -7.31
C LEU A 33 1.73 -9.00 -6.81
N ASP A 34 2.75 -8.16 -6.72
CA ASP A 34 4.00 -8.48 -6.06
C ASP A 34 3.98 -7.99 -4.61
N SER A 35 3.82 -8.92 -3.68
CA SER A 35 3.76 -8.66 -2.23
C SER A 35 5.01 -7.96 -1.70
N ARG A 36 6.16 -8.06 -2.38
CA ARG A 36 7.40 -7.36 -2.02
C ARG A 36 7.28 -5.84 -2.15
N ASN A 37 6.34 -5.36 -2.96
CA ASN A 37 6.11 -3.92 -3.17
C ASN A 37 5.01 -3.35 -2.27
N PHE A 38 4.35 -4.17 -1.45
CA PHE A 38 3.29 -3.68 -0.57
C PHE A 38 3.86 -2.82 0.55
N PHE A 39 3.07 -1.84 1.00
CA PHE A 39 3.43 -0.94 2.10
C PHE A 39 4.74 -0.16 1.87
N SER A 40 5.12 0.05 0.60
CA SER A 40 6.39 0.69 0.21
C SER A 40 6.26 2.16 -0.17
N ILE A 41 5.04 2.71 -0.24
CA ILE A 41 4.77 4.09 -0.61
C ILE A 41 3.97 4.83 0.47
N CYS A 42 4.14 6.14 0.52
CA CYS A 42 3.34 7.02 1.37
C CYS A 42 1.90 7.12 0.84
N LEU A 43 0.92 6.99 1.73
CA LEU A 43 -0.50 7.11 1.36
C LEU A 43 -0.93 8.54 1.00
N GLU A 44 -0.16 9.55 1.40
CA GLU A 44 -0.43 10.96 1.07
C GLU A 44 0.28 11.40 -0.21
N CYS A 45 1.56 11.01 -0.36
CA CYS A 45 2.45 11.56 -1.39
C CYS A 45 2.76 10.58 -2.53
N ASN A 46 2.43 9.30 -2.38
CA ASN A 46 2.87 8.20 -3.25
C ASN A 46 4.39 8.05 -3.42
N GLN A 47 5.19 8.75 -2.61
CA GLN A 47 6.65 8.64 -2.59
C GLN A 47 7.10 7.36 -1.88
N ARG A 48 8.20 6.76 -2.36
CA ARG A 48 8.77 5.55 -1.77
C ARG A 48 9.30 5.82 -0.36
N LEU A 49 8.81 5.04 0.60
CA LEU A 49 9.20 5.14 2.00
C LEU A 49 10.65 4.68 2.20
N GLN A 50 11.34 5.32 3.15
CA GLN A 50 12.73 5.04 3.49
C GLN A 50 12.84 4.54 4.94
N PRO A 51 13.76 3.61 5.24
CA PRO A 51 14.02 3.22 6.63
C PRO A 51 14.54 4.40 7.44
N ILE A 52 14.13 4.47 8.71
CA ILE A 52 14.60 5.49 9.66
C ILE A 52 14.95 4.83 11.00
N PHE A 53 16.03 5.31 11.63
CA PHE A 53 16.45 4.80 12.93
C PHE A 53 15.44 5.15 14.02
N LYS A 54 15.01 4.15 14.80
CA LYS A 54 14.09 4.30 15.94
C LYS A 54 14.50 5.45 16.87
N ASN A 55 15.78 5.56 17.22
CA ASN A 55 16.27 6.62 18.12
C ASN A 55 16.08 8.04 17.56
N SER A 56 16.01 8.21 16.24
CA SER A 56 15.82 9.53 15.60
C SER A 56 14.36 10.01 15.60
N ILE A 57 13.42 9.17 16.02
CA ILE A 57 11.97 9.49 16.01
C ILE A 57 11.36 9.52 17.41
N ALA A 58 12.19 9.56 18.45
CA ALA A 58 11.73 9.69 19.83
C ALA A 58 10.83 10.93 19.99
N GLY A 59 9.66 10.76 20.60
CA GLY A 59 8.68 11.83 20.78
C GLY A 59 7.83 12.18 19.54
N ARG A 60 8.12 11.61 18.36
CA ARG A 60 7.31 11.81 17.14
C ARG A 60 6.20 10.76 16.95
N VAL A 61 6.26 9.67 17.71
CA VAL A 61 5.26 8.60 17.71
C VAL A 61 4.75 8.36 19.13
N PRO A 62 3.54 7.77 19.31
CA PRO A 62 3.04 7.45 20.64
C PRO A 62 4.02 6.58 21.44
N PRO A 63 4.17 6.79 22.77
CA PRO A 63 5.14 6.06 23.59
C PRO A 63 5.04 4.54 23.47
N TYR A 64 3.82 3.99 23.43
CA TYR A 64 3.59 2.56 23.24
C TYR A 64 4.15 2.03 21.92
N VAL A 65 3.98 2.78 20.82
CA VAL A 65 4.52 2.42 19.50
C VAL A 65 6.05 2.46 19.55
N PHE A 66 6.62 3.52 20.13
CA PHE A 66 8.07 3.63 20.29
C PHE A 66 8.64 2.46 21.09
N GLN A 67 7.97 2.04 22.16
CA GLN A 67 8.45 0.94 23.01
C GLN A 67 8.30 -0.44 22.33
N THR A 68 7.24 -0.65 21.55
CA THR A 68 6.89 -2.00 21.03
C THR A 68 7.35 -2.28 19.61
N GLN A 69 7.66 -1.25 18.81
CA GLN A 69 8.04 -1.42 17.41
C GLN A 69 9.53 -1.21 17.20
N GLU A 70 10.16 -2.06 16.39
CA GLU A 70 11.60 -1.99 16.09
C GLU A 70 11.92 -1.35 14.75
N THR A 71 11.00 -1.42 13.79
CA THR A 71 11.22 -0.93 12.44
C THR A 71 10.27 0.21 12.11
N PHE A 72 10.83 1.24 11.49
CA PHE A 72 10.10 2.43 11.09
C PHE A 72 10.49 2.84 9.69
N LEU A 73 9.52 3.38 8.98
CA LEU A 73 9.69 3.98 7.67
C LEU A 73 9.23 5.43 7.72
N ILE A 74 9.86 6.29 6.93
CA ILE A 74 9.51 7.70 6.79
C ILE A 74 9.28 8.04 5.31
N CYS A 75 8.30 8.90 5.06
CA CYS A 75 8.17 9.54 3.75
C CYS A 75 9.19 10.69 3.64
N PRO A 76 10.07 10.72 2.63
CA PRO A 76 11.04 11.82 2.49
C PRO A 76 10.41 13.16 2.09
N ALA A 77 9.14 13.17 1.66
CA ALA A 77 8.45 14.39 1.21
C ALA A 77 7.58 15.04 2.30
N CYS A 78 6.80 14.27 3.05
CA CYS A 78 5.89 14.79 4.08
C CYS A 78 6.26 14.36 5.51
N GLU A 79 7.36 13.64 5.68
CA GLU A 79 7.86 13.14 6.97
C GLU A 79 6.90 12.26 7.77
N LYS A 80 5.82 11.78 7.16
CA LYS A 80 4.88 10.85 7.80
C LYS A 80 5.61 9.53 8.13
N LEU A 81 5.46 9.09 9.37
CA LEU A 81 6.06 7.86 9.90
C LEU A 81 5.10 6.69 9.77
N TYR A 82 5.65 5.52 9.43
CA TYR A 82 4.95 4.25 9.29
C TYR A 82 5.69 3.17 10.08
N TRP A 83 4.96 2.20 10.61
CA TRP A 83 5.49 1.05 11.36
C TRP A 83 4.58 -0.17 11.13
N PRO A 84 5.10 -1.40 11.29
CA PRO A 84 4.28 -2.60 11.15
C PRO A 84 3.20 -2.62 12.24
N GLY A 85 1.94 -2.65 11.82
CA GLY A 85 0.80 -2.86 12.71
C GLY A 85 -0.05 -4.03 12.24
N THR A 86 -1.04 -4.41 13.04
CA THR A 86 -1.94 -5.55 12.77
C THR A 86 -2.73 -5.44 11.46
N HIS A 87 -2.87 -4.24 10.90
CA HIS A 87 -3.54 -4.01 9.62
C HIS A 87 -2.80 -4.70 8.45
N LYS A 88 -1.47 -4.84 8.54
CA LYS A 88 -0.67 -5.52 7.51
C LYS A 88 -1.10 -6.98 7.40
N ASP A 89 -1.15 -7.69 8.53
CA ASP A 89 -1.49 -9.12 8.57
C ASP A 89 -2.91 -9.36 8.08
N ARG A 90 -3.86 -8.52 8.52
CA ARG A 90 -5.26 -8.58 8.05
C ARG A 90 -5.40 -8.37 6.54
N ILE A 91 -4.58 -7.51 5.94
CA ILE A 91 -4.56 -7.32 4.48
C ILE A 91 -4.04 -8.59 3.79
N PHE A 92 -2.97 -9.20 4.31
CA PHE A 92 -2.46 -10.46 3.75
C PHE A 92 -3.49 -11.59 3.85
N GLU A 93 -4.16 -11.74 5.00
CA GLU A 93 -5.27 -12.69 5.17
C GLU A 93 -6.40 -12.41 4.19
N PHE A 94 -6.86 -11.16 4.09
CA PHE A 94 -7.93 -10.75 3.16
C PHE A 94 -7.63 -11.13 1.71
N LEU A 95 -6.38 -10.93 1.26
CA LEU A 95 -5.94 -11.22 -0.10
C LEU A 95 -5.78 -12.73 -0.33
N LYS A 96 -5.26 -13.47 0.67
CA LYS A 96 -5.08 -14.91 0.62
C LYS A 96 -6.42 -15.64 0.56
N ASP A 97 -7.35 -15.30 1.45
CA ASP A 97 -8.68 -15.94 1.53
C ASP A 97 -9.51 -15.77 0.25
N ARG A 98 -9.15 -14.78 -0.57
CA ARG A 98 -9.81 -14.47 -1.84
C ARG A 98 -9.00 -14.89 -3.06
N ASN A 99 -7.91 -15.63 -2.86
CA ASN A 99 -7.02 -16.15 -3.90
C ASN A 99 -6.49 -15.07 -4.87
N LEU A 100 -6.15 -13.89 -4.35
CA LEU A 100 -5.71 -12.75 -5.19
C LEU A 100 -4.22 -12.76 -5.52
N PHE A 101 -3.39 -13.54 -4.81
CA PHE A 101 -1.94 -13.63 -5.03
C PHE A 101 -1.51 -14.52 -6.20
N HIS A 102 -2.30 -15.55 -6.53
CA HIS A 102 -1.90 -16.64 -7.42
C HIS A 102 -3.01 -16.94 -8.40
N ARG A 103 -3.18 -16.05 -9.37
CA ARG A 103 -4.08 -16.28 -10.50
C ARG A 103 -3.25 -16.79 -11.69
N PRO A 104 -3.61 -17.93 -12.31
CA PRO A 104 -2.95 -18.42 -13.51
C PRO A 104 -3.11 -17.47 -14.69
#